data_AF-A0A845Z563-F1
#
_entry.id   AF-A0A845Z563-F1
#
_cell.length_a   1.000
_cell.length_b   1.000
_cell.length_c   1.000
_cell.angle_alpha   90.00
_cell.angle_beta   90.00
_cell.angle_gamma   90.00
#
_symmetry.space_group_name_H-M   'P 1'
#
loop_
_entity.id
_entity.type
_entity.pdbx_description
1 polymer ?
#
loop_
_entity_poly.entity_id
_entity_poly.type
_entity_poly.pdbx_seq_one_letter_code
_entity_poly.pdbx_strand_id
1 'polypeptide(L)'
;MSYCINPNCFYPENQNNPLYCTACGSKLLIEGQYQAVKKLRVLDWGTIYEVKREEITEILKVLHINSPESVYQFQQQAKILAQLNHPGVPQV
;
A
#
# COMPACT_ATOMS: atom_id res chain seq x y z
N MET A 1 6.30 -4.21 -13.95
CA MET A 1 4.87 -4.41 -13.64
C MET A 1 4.57 -3.62 -12.38
N SER A 2 3.40 -3.00 -12.33
CA SER A 2 2.96 -2.21 -11.18
C SER A 2 1.51 -2.51 -10.84
N TYR A 3 1.14 -2.27 -9.59
CA TYR A 3 -0.21 -2.47 -9.08
C TYR A 3 -0.85 -1.13 -8.73
N CYS A 4 -2.10 -0.95 -9.15
CA CYS A 4 -2.95 0.13 -8.68
C CYS A 4 -3.43 -0.18 -7.27
N ILE A 5 -3.20 0.75 -6.34
CA ILE A 5 -3.64 0.60 -4.94
C ILE A 5 -5.05 1.14 -4.70
N ASN A 6 -5.72 1.67 -5.73
CA ASN A 6 -7.10 2.13 -5.60
C ASN A 6 -8.02 0.92 -5.34
N PRO A 7 -8.72 0.86 -4.19
CA PRO A 7 -9.55 -0.29 -3.82
C PRO A 7 -10.72 -0.51 -4.79
N ASN A 8 -11.13 0.53 -5.53
CA ASN A 8 -12.21 0.45 -6.52
C ASN A 8 -11.71 0.04 -7.93
N CYS A 9 -10.44 -0.33 -8.08
CA CYS A 9 -9.89 -0.76 -9.36
C CYS A 9 -10.15 -2.25 -9.61
N PHE A 10 -10.98 -2.57 -10.60
CA PHE A 10 -11.28 -3.95 -10.99
C PHE A 10 -10.09 -4.69 -11.62
N TYR A 11 -9.19 -3.96 -12.31
CA TYR A 11 -8.00 -4.51 -12.96
C TYR A 11 -6.75 -3.76 -12.49
N PRO A 12 -6.24 -4.06 -11.29
CA PRO A 12 -5.15 -3.29 -10.69
C PRO A 12 -3.78 -3.54 -11.34
N GLU A 13 -3.64 -4.57 -12.16
CA GLU A 13 -2.36 -4.94 -12.78
C GLU A 13 -2.04 -4.09 -14.01
N ASN A 14 -0.83 -3.52 -14.02
CA ASN A 14 -0.35 -2.65 -15.08
C ASN A 14 1.02 -3.12 -15.59
N GLN A 15 1.11 -3.34 -16.91
CA GLN A 15 2.35 -3.68 -17.62
C GLN A 15 3.11 -2.42 -18.04
N ASN A 16 4.42 -2.51 -18.27
CA ASN A 16 5.27 -1.39 -18.74
C ASN A 16 5.30 -0.14 -17.85
N ASN A 17 4.80 -0.22 -16.61
CA ASN A 17 4.86 0.84 -15.59
C ASN A 17 4.38 2.23 -16.08
N PRO A 18 3.14 2.36 -16.58
CA PRO A 18 2.59 3.66 -16.96
C PRO A 18 2.48 4.59 -15.75
N LEU A 19 2.36 5.89 -16.00
CA LEU A 19 2.17 6.88 -14.92
C LEU A 19 0.79 6.76 -14.25
N TYR A 20 -0.21 6.34 -15.03
CA TYR A 20 -1.60 6.19 -14.61
C TYR A 20 -2.07 4.77 -14.88
N CYS A 21 -2.94 4.25 -14.02
CA CYS A 21 -3.57 2.95 -14.16
C CYS A 21 -4.41 2.92 -15.43
N THR A 22 -4.20 1.94 -16.29
CA THR A 22 -4.92 1.81 -17.56
C THR A 22 -6.39 1.42 -17.36
N ALA A 23 -6.76 0.91 -16.19
CA ALA A 23 -8.11 0.47 -15.87
C ALA A 23 -8.99 1.53 -15.21
N CYS A 24 -8.42 2.39 -14.35
CA CYS A 24 -9.20 3.37 -13.58
C CYS A 24 -8.64 4.80 -13.60
N GLY A 25 -7.51 5.04 -14.27
CA GLY A 25 -6.91 6.37 -14.39
C GLY A 25 -6.23 6.90 -13.12
N SER A 26 -6.22 6.16 -12.01
CA SER A 26 -5.50 6.56 -10.80
C SER A 26 -3.98 6.61 -11.03
N LYS A 27 -3.27 7.55 -10.41
CA LYS A 27 -1.80 7.58 -10.43
C LYS A 27 -1.25 6.28 -9.83
N LEU A 28 -0.25 5.69 -10.49
CA LEU A 28 0.42 4.48 -10.01
C LEU A 28 1.59 4.78 -9.06
N LEU A 29 2.12 6.01 -9.13
CA LEU A 29 3.16 6.49 -8.24
C LEU A 29 2.52 7.10 -6.98
N ILE A 30 2.78 6.48 -5.84
CA ILE A 30 2.22 6.83 -4.53
C ILE A 30 3.14 7.86 -3.89
N GLU A 31 2.57 8.98 -3.43
CA GLU A 31 3.33 10.15 -2.95
C GLU A 31 4.43 10.61 -3.92
N GLY A 32 4.28 10.33 -5.22
CA GLY A 32 5.25 10.70 -6.24
C GLY A 32 6.59 9.95 -6.19
N GLN A 33 6.73 8.92 -5.35
CA GLN A 33 8.03 8.25 -5.15
C GLN A 33 7.96 6.72 -5.03
N TYR A 34 6.81 6.18 -4.62
CA TYR A 34 6.66 4.74 -4.39
C TYR A 34 5.87 4.07 -5.50
N GLN A 35 6.33 2.91 -5.96
CA GLN A 35 5.60 2.07 -6.90
C GLN A 35 5.26 0.73 -6.22
N ALA A 36 3.98 0.35 -6.22
CA ALA A 36 3.58 -0.99 -5.79
C ALA A 36 3.98 -2.01 -6.87
N VAL A 37 4.93 -2.89 -6.54
CA VAL A 37 5.53 -3.84 -7.49
C VAL A 37 5.02 -5.26 -7.31
N LYS A 38 4.49 -5.58 -6.13
CA LYS A 38 3.95 -6.90 -5.81
C LYS A 38 2.81 -6.80 -4.81
N LYS A 39 1.72 -7.52 -5.07
CA LYS A 39 0.64 -7.75 -4.12
C LYS A 39 1.03 -8.94 -3.24
N LEU A 40 1.23 -8.70 -1.94
CA LEU A 40 1.73 -9.71 -1.01
C LEU A 40 0.60 -10.48 -0.33
N ARG A 41 -0.45 -9.77 0.10
CA ARG A 41 -1.58 -10.37 0.82
C ARG A 41 -2.85 -9.55 0.66
N VAL A 42 -3.97 -10.21 0.41
CA VAL A 42 -5.31 -9.62 0.48
C VAL A 42 -5.94 -10.02 1.82
N LEU A 43 -6.60 -9.08 2.46
CA LEU A 43 -7.24 -9.20 3.77
C LEU A 43 -8.65 -8.63 3.66
N ASP A 44 -9.56 -9.05 4.53
CA ASP A 44 -10.96 -8.59 4.47
C ASP A 44 -11.11 -7.07 4.57
N TRP A 45 -10.15 -6.41 5.24
CA TRP A 45 -10.14 -4.96 5.44
C TRP A 45 -9.19 -4.20 4.51
N GLY A 46 -8.35 -4.88 3.72
CA GLY A 46 -7.28 -4.18 3.00
C GLY A 46 -6.33 -5.08 2.24
N THR A 47 -5.28 -4.49 1.69
CA THR A 47 -4.25 -5.22 0.94
C THR A 47 -2.86 -4.76 1.35
N ILE A 48 -1.93 -5.71 1.41
CA ILE A 48 -0.52 -5.47 1.68
C ILE A 48 0.25 -5.62 0.37
N TYR A 49 1.04 -4.61 0.05
CA TYR A 49 1.89 -4.54 -1.12
C TYR A 49 3.36 -4.43 -0.72
N GLU A 50 4.22 -4.99 -1.55
CA GLU A 50 5.61 -4.59 -1.65
C GLU A 50 5.67 -3.34 -2.52
N VAL A 51 6.31 -2.30 -2.01
CA VAL A 51 6.55 -1.05 -2.76
C VAL A 51 8.04 -0.82 -2.92
N LYS A 52 8.42 -0.20 -4.03
CA LYS A 52 9.80 0.22 -4.29
C LYS A 52 9.89 1.74 -4.41
N ARG A 53 10.94 2.31 -3.84
CA ARG A 53 11.44 3.66 -4.08
C ARG A 53 12.92 3.52 -4.38
N GLU A 54 13.30 3.72 -5.64
CA GLU A 54 14.66 3.44 -6.12
C GLU A 54 15.08 2.01 -5.74
N GLU A 55 16.20 1.85 -5.02
CA GLU A 55 16.72 0.56 -4.54
C GLU A 55 16.11 0.12 -3.19
N ILE A 56 15.27 0.97 -2.57
CA ILE A 56 14.64 0.67 -1.28
C ILE A 56 13.34 -0.08 -1.52
N THR A 57 13.19 -1.21 -0.82
CA THR A 57 11.95 -1.99 -0.78
C THR A 57 11.29 -1.86 0.59
N GLU A 58 10.01 -1.48 0.59
CA GLU A 58 9.20 -1.27 1.80
C GLU A 58 7.87 -2.02 1.68
N ILE A 59 7.13 -2.07 2.78
CA ILE A 59 5.80 -2.68 2.85
C ILE A 59 4.76 -1.58 2.98
N LEU A 60 3.78 -1.59 2.07
CA LEU A 60 2.63 -0.70 2.14
C LEU A 60 1.38 -1.49 2.52
N LYS A 61 0.76 -1.10 3.63
CA LYS A 61 -0.53 -1.62 4.08
C LYS A 61 -1.61 -0.61 3.66
N VAL A 62 -2.60 -1.04 2.88
CA VAL A 62 -3.69 -0.19 2.37
C VAL A 62 -5.00 -0.64 3.01
N LEU A 63 -5.71 0.30 3.65
CA LEU A 63 -7.04 0.07 4.22
C LEU A 63 -8.11 0.32 3.15
N HIS A 64 -9.03 -0.62 2.96
CA HIS A 64 -10.13 -0.50 1.99
C HIS A 64 -11.46 -0.13 2.68
N ILE A 65 -11.61 -0.46 3.97
CA ILE A 65 -12.82 -0.15 4.75
C ILE A 65 -12.73 1.28 5.28
N ASN A 66 -13.67 2.12 4.86
CA ASN A 66 -13.78 3.50 5.32
C ASN A 66 -14.85 3.63 6.42
N SER A 67 -14.63 3.00 7.57
CA SER A 67 -15.40 3.25 8.80
C SER A 67 -14.53 3.98 9.83
N PRO A 68 -15.12 4.85 10.68
CA PRO A 68 -14.38 5.56 11.72
C PRO A 68 -13.56 4.62 12.61
N GLU A 69 -14.14 3.47 12.97
CA GLU A 69 -13.51 2.48 13.84
C GLU A 69 -12.30 1.81 13.16
N SER A 70 -12.44 1.41 11.89
CA SER A 70 -11.34 0.78 11.15
C SER A 70 -10.20 1.77 10.89
N VAL A 71 -10.52 3.02 10.55
CA VAL A 71 -9.52 4.09 10.38
C VAL A 71 -8.78 4.34 11.70
N TYR A 72 -9.51 4.47 12.80
CA TYR A 72 -8.91 4.68 14.12
C TYR A 72 -7.97 3.55 14.52
N GLN A 73 -8.40 2.29 14.38
CA GLN A 73 -7.56 1.13 14.70
C GLN A 73 -6.31 1.08 13.82
N PHE A 74 -6.45 1.38 12.53
CA PHE A 74 -5.34 1.38 11.58
C PHE A 74 -4.28 2.44 11.94
N GLN A 75 -4.72 3.66 12.26
CA GLN A 75 -3.84 4.75 12.70
C GLN A 75 -3.20 4.45 14.06
N GLN A 76 -3.96 3.89 15.00
CA GLN A 76 -3.45 3.54 16.32
C GLN A 76 -2.36 2.47 16.25
N GLN A 77 -2.50 1.48 15.35
CA GLN A 77 -1.45 0.48 15.11
C GLN A 77 -0.15 1.13 14.61
N ALA A 78 -0.23 2.03 13.62
CA ALA A 78 0.94 2.75 13.12
C ALA A 78 1.60 3.57 14.23
N LYS A 79 0.81 4.27 15.05
CA LYS A 79 1.31 5.06 16.19
C LYS A 79 2.04 4.21 17.22
N ILE A 80 1.50 3.03 17.56
CA ILE A 80 2.15 2.12 18.52
C ILE A 80 3.45 1.58 17.92
N LEU A 81 3.42 1.11 16.68
CA LEU A 81 4.60 0.54 16.04
C LEU A 81 5.75 1.57 15.94
N ALA A 82 5.44 2.84 15.65
CA ALA A 82 6.44 3.92 15.61
C ALA A 82 7.11 4.23 16.96
N GLN A 83 6.54 3.75 18.07
CA GLN A 83 7.12 3.91 19.41
C GLN A 83 7.95 2.70 19.86
N LEU A 84 7.92 1.61 19.10
CA LEU A 84 8.60 0.36 19.44
C LEU A 84 9.92 0.27 18.69
N ASN A 85 11.03 0.22 19.43
CA ASN A 85 12.33 -0.08 18.87
C ASN A 85 12.82 -1.45 19.35
N HIS A 86 12.48 -2.49 18.60
CA HIS A 86 12.81 -3.87 18.96
C HIS A 86 13.11 -4.70 17.70
N PRO A 87 14.13 -5.58 17.68
CA PRO A 87 14.52 -6.35 16.50
C PRO A 87 13.43 -7.31 15.98
N GLY A 88 12.50 -7.72 16.84
CA GLY A 88 11.33 -8.53 16.47
C GLY A 88 10.12 -7.73 15.98
N VAL A 89 10.21 -6.39 15.90
CA VAL A 89 9.10 -5.52 15.49
C VAL A 89 9.53 -4.72 14.25
N PRO A 90 8.69 -4.66 13.20
CA PRO A 90 8.97 -3.81 12.05
C PRO A 90 9.10 -2.34 12.44
N GLN A 91 10.10 -1.67 11.87
CA GLN A 91 10.26 -0.22 11.96
C GLN A 91 9.28 0.45 10.99
N VAL A 92 8.71 1.58 11.40
CA VAL A 92 7.70 2.38 10.67
C VAL A 92 7.98 3.86 10.81
#